data_AF-A0ABD0P7T0-F1
#
_entry.id   AF-A0ABD0P7T0-F1
#
_cell.length_a   1.000
_cell.length_b   1.000
_cell.length_c   1.000
_cell.angle_alpha   90.00
_cell.angle_beta   90.00
_cell.angle_gamma   90.00
#
_symmetry.space_group_name_H-M   'P 1'
#
loop_
_entity.id
_entity.type
_entity.pdbx_description
1 polymer ?
#
loop_
_entity_poly.entity_id
_entity_poly.type
_entity_poly.pdbx_seq_one_letter_code
_entity_poly.pdbx_strand_id
1 'polypeptide(L)'
;MSKPLTDHEKRKQISVRGIAGLGDVGEIKKSFNRHLHFTLVKDRNVATPRDYYFALAHTVRDHLVGRWIRTQQYYYEKDPK
;
A
#
# COMPACT_ATOMS: atom_id res chain seq x y z
N MET A 1 8.15 32.27 13.31
CA MET A 1 7.02 31.42 12.90
C MET A 1 7.40 30.70 11.61
N SER A 2 7.31 29.37 11.56
CA SER A 2 7.59 28.58 10.35
C SER A 2 6.60 28.96 9.24
N LYS A 3 7.10 29.25 8.04
CA LYS A 3 6.26 29.55 6.88
C LYS A 3 5.27 28.39 6.63
N PRO A 4 3.98 28.68 6.34
CA PRO A 4 3.03 27.64 6.00
C PRO A 4 3.46 26.92 4.71
N LEU A 5 3.41 25.60 4.73
CA LEU A 5 3.75 24.76 3.58
C LEU A 5 2.82 25.09 2.40
N THR A 6 3.40 25.26 1.21
CA THR A 6 2.65 25.40 -0.03
C THR A 6 1.87 24.10 -0.33
N ASP A 7 0.77 24.20 -1.06
CA ASP A 7 -0.03 23.00 -1.39
C ASP A 7 0.75 21.95 -2.19
N HIS A 8 1.77 22.38 -2.93
CA HIS A 8 2.72 21.49 -3.58
C HIS A 8 3.54 20.69 -2.57
N GLU A 9 4.06 21.33 -1.52
CA GLU A 9 4.82 20.66 -0.46
C GLU A 9 3.94 19.74 0.40
N LYS A 10 2.66 20.07 0.60
CA LYS A 10 1.70 19.18 1.27
C LYS A 10 1.45 17.91 0.46
N ARG A 11 1.35 18.00 -0.87
CA ARG A 11 1.13 16.84 -1.78
C ARG A 11 2.34 15.92 -1.89
N LYS A 12 3.55 16.42 -1.63
CA LYS A 12 4.76 15.60 -1.55
C LYS A 12 4.79 14.70 -0.31
N GLN A 13 4.02 15.01 0.73
CA GLN A 13 3.93 14.14 1.90
C GLN A 13 3.07 12.90 1.59
N ILE A 14 3.74 11.75 1.43
CA ILE A 14 3.06 10.46 1.54
C ILE A 14 2.45 10.32 2.94
N SER A 15 1.15 10.03 3.00
CA SER A 15 0.45 9.77 4.26
C SER A 15 1.01 8.54 4.98
N VAL A 16 1.55 7.58 4.22
CA VAL A 16 2.21 6.38 4.74
C VAL A 16 3.69 6.67 4.95
N ARG A 17 4.07 7.03 6.19
CA ARG A 17 5.45 7.40 6.55
C ARG A 17 6.41 6.21 6.67
N GLY A 18 5.92 5.02 7.02
CA GLY A 18 6.72 3.80 7.07
C GLY A 18 6.75 3.09 5.72
N ILE A 19 7.93 2.67 5.25
CA ILE A 19 7.96 1.52 4.35
C ILE A 19 7.44 0.39 5.21
N ALA A 20 6.24 -0.13 4.92
CA ALA A 20 5.78 -1.36 5.56
C ALA A 20 6.95 -2.33 5.42
N GLY A 21 7.53 -2.74 6.55
CA GLY A 21 8.59 -3.73 6.57
C GLY A 21 8.11 -4.97 5.81
N LEU A 22 9.00 -5.93 5.58
CA LEU A 22 8.50 -7.27 5.35
C LEU A 22 7.72 -7.64 6.62
N GLY A 23 6.42 -7.38 6.58
CA GLY A 23 5.55 -7.47 7.72
C GLY A 23 5.67 -8.88 8.25
N ASP A 24 5.73 -9.01 9.56
CA ASP A 24 5.65 -10.31 10.20
C ASP A 24 4.50 -11.12 9.56
N VAL A 25 4.61 -12.45 9.58
CA VAL A 25 3.60 -13.36 9.03
C VAL A 25 2.19 -13.00 9.54
N GLY A 26 2.09 -12.45 10.76
CA GLY A 26 0.84 -11.89 11.30
C GLY A 26 0.24 -10.73 10.49
N GLU A 27 1.05 -9.78 10.03
CA GLU A 27 0.57 -8.64 9.23
C GLU A 27 0.08 -9.07 7.85
N ILE A 28 0.79 -9.99 7.20
CA ILE A 28 0.38 -10.54 5.90
C ILE A 28 -0.97 -11.25 6.05
N LYS A 29 -1.14 -12.08 7.08
CA LYS A 29 -2.41 -12.75 7.38
C LYS A 29 -3.54 -11.75 7.62
N LYS A 30 -3.28 -10.66 8.36
CA LYS A 30 -4.28 -9.63 8.63
C LYS A 30 -4.72 -8.90 7.35
N SER A 31 -3.76 -8.47 6.53
CA SER A 31 -4.03 -7.78 5.26
C SER A 31 -4.72 -8.69 4.25
N PHE A 32 -4.33 -9.97 4.18
CA PHE A 32 -5.02 -10.97 3.35
C PHE A 32 -6.49 -11.12 3.72
N ASN A 33 -6.79 -11.33 5.01
CA ASN A 33 -8.18 -11.45 5.47
C ASN A 33 -8.97 -10.15 5.23
N ARG A 34 -8.32 -8.99 5.37
CA ARG A 34 -8.92 -7.69 5.03
C ARG A 34 -9.33 -7.63 3.57
N HIS A 35 -8.47 -8.04 2.64
CA HIS A 35 -8.81 -8.03 1.21
C HIS A 35 -9.87 -9.06 0.84
N LEU A 36 -9.82 -10.26 1.44
CA LEU A 36 -10.87 -11.25 1.24
C LEU A 36 -12.24 -10.71 1.68
N HIS A 37 -12.29 -10.08 2.86
CA HIS A 37 -13.53 -9.61 3.45
C HIS A 37 -14.05 -8.30 2.84
N PHE A 38 -13.22 -7.27 2.73
CA PHE A 38 -13.66 -5.93 2.33
C PHE A 38 -13.45 -5.64 0.84
N THR A 39 -12.49 -6.28 0.17
CA THR A 39 -12.24 -6.06 -1.26
C THR A 39 -13.04 -7.03 -2.11
N LEU A 40 -13.05 -8.32 -1.76
CA LEU A 40 -13.77 -9.35 -2.51
C LEU A 40 -15.18 -9.60 -2.00
N VAL A 41 -15.54 -9.06 -0.82
CA VAL A 41 -16.85 -9.25 -0.19
C VAL A 41 -17.14 -10.75 0.00
N LYS A 42 -16.14 -11.48 0.51
CA LYS A 42 -16.21 -12.91 0.78
C LYS A 42 -15.85 -13.24 2.21
N ASP A 43 -16.53 -14.24 2.76
CA ASP A 43 -16.07 -14.94 3.95
C ASP A 43 -15.30 -16.22 3.53
N ARG A 44 -14.74 -16.92 4.53
CA ARG A 44 -13.99 -18.16 4.28
C ARG A 44 -14.89 -19.33 3.84
N ASN A 45 -16.19 -19.26 4.08
CA ASN A 45 -17.12 -20.35 3.78
C ASN A 45 -17.46 -20.37 2.28
N VAL A 46 -17.50 -19.20 1.64
CA VAL A 46 -17.85 -19.07 0.20
C VAL A 46 -16.65 -18.76 -0.71
N ALA A 47 -15.45 -18.58 -0.16
CA ALA A 47 -14.26 -18.22 -0.93
C ALA A 47 -13.71 -19.41 -1.74
N THR A 48 -13.49 -19.17 -3.03
CA THR A 48 -12.87 -20.13 -3.96
C THR A 48 -11.35 -19.95 -4.00
N PRO A 49 -10.59 -20.91 -4.56
CA PRO A 49 -9.14 -20.74 -4.78
C PRO A 49 -8.77 -19.49 -5.58
N ARG A 50 -9.63 -19.06 -6.51
CA ARG A 50 -9.45 -17.82 -7.27
C ARG A 50 -9.56 -16.58 -6.37
N ASP A 51 -10.50 -16.58 -5.44
CA ASP A 51 -10.66 -15.47 -4.50
C ASP A 51 -9.45 -15.35 -3.57
N TYR A 52 -8.91 -16.49 -3.11
CA TYR A 52 -7.67 -16.51 -2.34
C TYR A 52 -6.48 -15.97 -3.14
N TYR A 53 -6.37 -16.31 -4.42
CA TYR A 53 -5.36 -15.72 -5.30
C TYR A 53 -5.49 -14.18 -5.36
N PHE A 54 -6.69 -13.66 -5.61
CA PHE A 54 -6.90 -12.21 -5.69
C PHE A 54 -6.65 -11.50 -4.36
N ALA A 55 -7.08 -12.08 -3.23
CA ALA A 55 -6.82 -11.52 -1.90
C ALA A 55 -5.31 -11.42 -1.62
N LEU A 56 -4.54 -12.44 -2.02
CA LEU A 56 -3.08 -12.41 -1.90
C LEU A 56 -2.45 -11.38 -2.86
N ALA A 57 -2.91 -11.33 -4.11
CA ALA A 57 -2.41 -10.38 -5.09
C ALA A 57 -2.62 -8.93 -4.65
N HIS A 58 -3.79 -8.60 -4.08
CA HIS A 58 -4.06 -7.29 -3.49
C HIS A 58 -3.15 -7.00 -2.30
N THR A 59 -2.92 -7.98 -1.42
CA THR A 59 -1.99 -7.84 -0.29
C THR A 59 -0.60 -7.47 -0.78
N VAL A 60 -0.04 -8.22 -1.75
CA VAL A 60 1.29 -7.94 -2.30
C VAL A 60 1.34 -6.58 -2.99
N ARG A 61 0.28 -6.22 -3.74
CA ARG A 61 0.17 -4.92 -4.41
C ARG A 61 0.30 -3.77 -3.42
N ASP A 62 -0.35 -3.83 -2.26
CA ASP A 62 -0.27 -2.76 -1.26
C ASP A 62 1.17 -2.53 -0.76
N HIS A 63 1.95 -3.60 -0.56
CA HIS A 63 3.36 -3.49 -0.19
C HIS A 63 4.23 -2.88 -1.30
N LEU A 64 3.95 -3.19 -2.57
CA LEU A 64 4.69 -2.67 -3.71
C LEU A 64 4.36 -1.20 -3.99
N VAL A 65 3.07 -0.84 -3.98
CA VAL A 65 2.59 0.50 -4.34
C VAL A 65 3.18 1.56 -3.42
N GLY A 66 3.34 1.27 -2.13
CA GLY A 66 3.99 2.20 -1.19
C GLY A 66 5.44 2.51 -1.55
N ARG A 67 6.20 1.54 -2.09
CA ARG A 67 7.57 1.77 -2.56
C ARG A 67 7.58 2.45 -3.92
N TRP A 68 6.71 2.03 -4.83
CA TRP A 68 6.58 2.60 -6.17
C TRP A 68 6.28 4.11 -6.13
N ILE A 69 5.35 4.55 -5.29
CA ILE A 69 5.03 5.98 -5.12
C ILE A 69 6.26 6.78 -4.66
N ARG A 70 7.04 6.23 -3.71
CA ARG A 70 8.28 6.87 -3.25
C ARG A 70 9.31 6.99 -4.36
N THR A 71 9.47 5.95 -5.18
CA THR A 71 10.36 5.99 -6.35
C THR A 71 9.92 7.08 -7.33
N GLN A 72 8.62 7.18 -7.63
CA GLN A 72 8.11 8.22 -8.51
C GLN A 72 8.33 9.64 -7.95
N GLN A 73 8.09 9.83 -6.65
CA GLN A 73 8.38 11.11 -5.98
C GLN A 73 9.87 11.46 -6.02
N TYR A 74 10.75 10.47 -5.80
CA TYR A 74 12.20 10.67 -5.89
C TYR A 74 12.62 11.10 -7.31
N TYR A 75 12.10 10.45 -8.36
CA TYR A 75 12.39 10.86 -9.73
C TYR A 75 11.86 12.27 -10.04
N TYR A 76 10.67 12.62 -9.57
CA TYR A 76 10.14 13.97 -9.74
C TYR A 76 10.97 15.04 -9.01
N GLU A 77 11.53 14.72 -7.83
CA GLU A 77 12.35 15.67 -7.06
C GLU A 77 13.78 15.79 -7.56
N LYS A 78 14.36 14.72 -8.08
CA LYS A 78 15.76 14.67 -8.50
C LYS A 78 15.96 14.94 -9.98
N ASP A 79 14.90 14.82 -10.79
CA ASP A 79 14.92 14.93 -12.25
C ASP A 79 16.16 14.24 -12.87
N PRO A 80 16.41 12.95 -12.53
CA PRO A 80 17.56 12.24 -13.08
C PRO A 80 17.33 11.99 -14.58
N LYS A 81 18.41 12.07 -15.33
CA LYS A 81 18.44 11.94 -16.79
C LYS A 81 18.14 10.53 -17.29
#